data_AF-A0A8X6M6U0-F1
#
_entry.id   AF-A0A8X6M6U0-F1
#
_cell.length_a   1.000
_cell.length_b   1.000
_cell.length_c   1.000
_cell.angle_alpha   90.00
_cell.angle_beta   90.00
_cell.angle_gamma   90.00
#
_symmetry.space_group_name_H-M   'P 1'
#
loop_
_entity.id
_entity.type
_entity.pdbx_description
1 polymer ?
#
loop_
_entity_poly.entity_id
_entity_poly.type
_entity_poly.pdbx_seq_one_letter_code
_entity_poly.pdbx_strand_id
1 'polypeptide(L)'
;MCYDGYLIHPLTGTTMRSLLQKTKSTIDTLRQRGHNVIQMLEHDFANLKKTESFQEFLLQHEIKDVFLPTPEIAAFQWTQSNDFITQDSSTNIFIAAFTTCHARLKLYSEIEKLNESVLYFDTDSIIYKSDGKNDPPLGNFLGEFTDELNGGIITSFVTGGPKNYAYKLLDGSEACKIRGFTLNFQNSLVLNYDSVKELVYSMDTTRSMTVIIPRKITRDKKKRKLKIKWRLKLIRWCTIKESSKRILILYLMVTSNRE
;
A
#
# COMPACT_ATOMS: atom_id res chain seq x y z
N MET A 1 29.57 -16.03 42.89
CA MET A 1 28.82 -14.87 42.33
C MET A 1 29.23 -14.73 40.87
N CYS A 2 28.29 -14.76 39.93
CA CYS A 2 28.59 -14.79 38.49
C CYS A 2 28.90 -13.40 37.88
N TYR A 3 29.08 -12.37 38.71
CA TYR A 3 29.53 -11.05 38.28
C TYR A 3 30.21 -10.33 39.46
N ASP A 4 31.12 -9.40 39.16
CA ASP A 4 31.71 -8.47 40.12
C ASP A 4 30.94 -7.14 40.10
N GLY A 5 30.39 -6.74 41.24
CA GLY A 5 29.56 -5.54 41.37
C GLY A 5 30.32 -4.22 41.25
N TYR A 6 31.64 -4.24 41.47
CA TYR A 6 32.52 -3.07 41.37
C TYR A 6 33.09 -2.89 39.96
N LEU A 7 32.97 -3.90 39.10
CA LEU A 7 33.37 -3.85 37.70
C LEU A 7 32.59 -2.73 36.97
N ILE A 8 33.29 -1.93 36.18
CA ILE A 8 32.70 -0.90 35.33
C ILE A 8 32.36 -1.54 33.99
N HIS A 9 31.10 -1.40 33.57
CA HIS A 9 30.65 -1.91 32.29
C HIS A 9 31.26 -1.10 31.13
N PRO A 10 31.95 -1.75 30.17
CA PRO A 10 32.79 -1.06 29.18
C PRO A 10 32.01 -0.17 28.21
N LEU A 11 30.70 -0.42 28.02
CA LEU A 11 29.86 0.35 27.09
C LEU A 11 29.09 1.49 27.75
N THR A 12 28.72 1.34 29.02
CA THR A 12 27.87 2.32 29.72
C THR A 12 28.65 3.18 30.71
N GLY A 13 29.89 2.80 31.05
CA GLY A 13 30.72 3.51 32.02
C GLY A 13 30.18 3.46 33.46
N THR A 14 29.16 2.65 33.73
CA THR A 14 28.54 2.49 35.06
C THR A 14 28.94 1.18 35.72
N THR A 15 28.88 1.12 37.06
CA THR A 15 29.14 -0.13 37.78
C THR A 15 28.07 -1.18 37.48
N MET A 16 28.48 -2.46 37.45
CA MET A 16 27.56 -3.59 37.25
C MET A 16 26.45 -3.63 38.32
N ARG A 17 26.73 -3.18 39.55
CA ARG A 17 25.72 -3.03 40.61
C ARG A 17 24.63 -2.02 40.26
N SER A 18 24.99 -0.88 39.69
CA SER A 18 24.04 0.15 39.24
C SER A 18 23.18 -0.37 38.08
N LEU A 19 23.80 -1.06 37.13
CA LEU A 19 23.12 -1.66 35.97
C LEU A 19 22.09 -2.72 36.41
N LEU A 20 22.47 -3.57 37.37
CA LEU A 20 21.57 -4.58 37.92
C LEU A 20 20.36 -3.94 38.63
N GLN A 21 20.57 -2.86 39.37
CA GLN A 21 19.49 -2.15 40.05
C GLN A 21 18.50 -1.50 39.06
N LYS A 22 19.01 -0.90 37.96
CA LYS A 22 18.18 -0.41 36.86
C LYS A 22 17.40 -1.52 36.17
N THR A 23 18.04 -2.67 35.94
CA THR A 23 17.42 -3.84 35.30
C THR A 23 16.28 -4.36 36.17
N LYS A 24 16.47 -4.48 37.48
CA LYS A 24 15.42 -4.87 38.43
C LYS A 24 14.22 -3.92 38.40
N SER A 25 14.45 -2.62 38.47
CA SER A 25 13.38 -1.61 38.37
C SER A 25 12.60 -1.70 37.05
N THR A 26 13.29 -1.97 35.95
CA THR A 26 12.68 -2.16 34.63
C THR A 26 11.82 -3.42 34.58
N ILE A 27 12.34 -4.53 35.12
CA ILE A 27 11.60 -5.81 35.23
C ILE A 27 10.33 -5.64 36.05
N ASP A 28 10.40 -4.96 37.19
CA ASP A 28 9.25 -4.72 38.06
C ASP A 28 8.18 -3.89 37.35
N THR A 29 8.60 -2.87 36.59
CA THR A 29 7.70 -2.06 35.76
C THR A 29 7.01 -2.90 34.69
N LEU A 30 7.72 -3.84 34.06
CA LEU A 30 7.15 -4.72 33.05
C LEU A 30 6.16 -5.72 33.64
N ARG A 31 6.44 -6.26 34.83
CA ARG A 31 5.53 -7.14 35.57
C ARG A 31 4.26 -6.42 36.01
N GLN A 32 4.37 -5.18 36.49
CA GLN A 32 3.22 -4.34 36.84
C GLN A 32 2.30 -4.04 35.63
N ARG A 33 2.85 -4.05 34.41
CA ARG A 33 2.09 -3.89 33.16
C ARG A 33 1.46 -5.20 32.66
N GLY A 34 1.53 -6.28 33.42
CA GLY A 34 0.91 -7.57 33.10
C GLY A 34 1.73 -8.46 32.16
N HIS A 35 3.00 -8.15 31.92
CA HIS A 35 3.88 -9.00 31.10
C HIS A 35 4.48 -10.14 31.92
N ASN A 36 4.53 -11.34 31.35
CA ASN A 36 5.30 -12.45 31.91
C ASN A 36 6.80 -12.26 31.59
N VAL A 37 7.59 -11.83 32.57
CA VAL A 37 9.01 -11.50 32.40
C VAL A 37 9.90 -12.60 32.99
N ILE A 38 10.60 -13.30 32.11
CA ILE A 38 11.61 -14.30 32.46
C ILE A 38 12.97 -13.61 32.51
N GLN A 39 13.62 -13.64 33.69
CA GLN A 39 14.97 -13.14 33.87
C GLN A 39 15.96 -14.31 33.73
N MET A 40 17.01 -14.12 32.94
CA MET A 40 18.05 -15.12 32.71
C MET A 40 19.41 -14.45 32.63
N LEU A 41 20.44 -15.06 33.22
CA LEU A 41 21.81 -14.58 33.08
C LEU A 41 22.38 -15.01 31.73
N GLU A 42 23.38 -14.29 31.24
CA GLU A 42 23.93 -14.50 29.90
C GLU A 42 24.56 -15.90 29.71
N HIS A 43 25.23 -16.43 30.75
CA HIS A 43 25.78 -17.79 30.72
C HIS A 43 24.69 -18.86 30.74
N ASP A 44 23.61 -18.62 31.50
CA ASP A 44 22.45 -19.50 31.51
C ASP A 44 21.75 -19.47 30.14
N PHE A 45 21.66 -18.29 29.50
CA PHE A 45 21.12 -18.15 28.15
C PHE A 45 22.00 -18.82 27.09
N ALA A 46 23.32 -18.75 27.23
CA ALA A 46 24.25 -19.46 26.35
C ALA A 46 24.10 -21.00 26.46
N ASN A 47 23.76 -21.51 27.64
CA ASN A 47 23.42 -22.91 27.84
C ASN A 47 22.01 -23.24 27.33
N LEU A 48 21.04 -22.34 27.51
CA LEU A 48 19.69 -22.47 26.99
C LEU A 48 19.68 -22.59 25.44
N LYS A 49 20.53 -21.83 24.74
CA LYS A 49 20.70 -21.94 23.28
C LYS A 49 21.14 -23.33 22.82
N LYS A 50 21.80 -24.09 23.68
CA LYS A 50 22.25 -25.46 23.41
C LYS A 50 21.20 -26.51 23.79
N THR A 51 20.14 -26.09 24.48
CA THR A 51 19.08 -26.99 24.94
C THR A 51 18.14 -27.29 23.79
N GLU A 52 17.79 -28.56 23.61
CA GLU A 52 16.93 -29.07 22.55
C GLU A 52 15.57 -28.36 22.53
N SER A 53 15.00 -28.08 23.72
CA SER A 53 13.72 -27.36 23.87
C SER A 53 13.73 -25.94 23.28
N PHE A 54 14.85 -25.23 23.31
CA PHE A 54 14.96 -23.89 22.71
C PHE A 54 15.16 -23.96 21.20
N GLN A 55 15.85 -24.98 20.71
CA GLN A 55 15.99 -25.24 19.28
C GLN A 55 14.66 -25.66 18.67
N GLU A 56 13.89 -26.52 19.34
CA GLU A 56 12.51 -26.86 18.98
C GLU A 56 11.60 -25.62 18.96
N PHE A 57 11.73 -24.74 19.96
CA PHE A 57 11.02 -23.47 19.98
C PHE A 57 11.34 -22.62 18.74
N LEU A 58 12.63 -22.46 18.39
CA LEU A 58 13.05 -21.72 17.19
C LEU A 58 12.58 -22.39 15.89
N LEU A 59 12.47 -23.71 15.85
CA LEU A 59 11.97 -24.46 14.69
C LEU A 59 10.45 -24.34 14.51
N GLN A 60 9.69 -24.24 15.61
CA GLN A 60 8.23 -24.12 15.58
C GLN A 60 7.72 -22.66 15.39
N HIS A 61 8.62 -21.67 15.45
CA HIS A 61 8.27 -20.27 15.53
C HIS A 61 8.98 -19.49 14.42
N GLU A 62 8.23 -18.97 13.45
CA GLU A 62 8.78 -18.14 12.39
C GLU A 62 9.06 -16.73 12.93
N ILE A 63 10.34 -16.35 12.97
CA ILE A 63 10.77 -15.03 13.43
C ILE A 63 10.47 -14.00 12.33
N LYS A 64 9.52 -13.10 12.59
CA LYS A 64 9.11 -12.03 11.67
C LYS A 64 10.03 -10.82 11.71
N ASP A 65 10.50 -10.46 12.89
CA ASP A 65 11.34 -9.28 13.09
C ASP A 65 12.21 -9.44 14.34
N VAL A 66 13.41 -8.85 14.31
CA VAL A 66 14.33 -8.81 15.45
C VAL A 66 14.73 -7.36 15.66
N PHE A 67 14.34 -6.82 16.82
CA PHE A 67 14.64 -5.46 17.21
C PHE A 67 15.62 -5.44 18.37
N LEU A 68 16.62 -4.58 18.29
CA LEU A 68 17.58 -4.35 19.37
C LEU A 68 17.33 -2.96 19.97
N PRO A 69 16.42 -2.81 20.96
CA PRO A 69 16.19 -1.52 21.61
C PRO A 69 17.46 -0.96 22.26
N THR A 70 18.29 -1.85 22.81
CA THR A 70 19.58 -1.55 23.42
C THR A 70 20.59 -2.64 23.06
N PRO A 71 21.91 -2.41 23.22
CA PRO A 71 22.92 -3.44 22.96
C PRO A 71 22.74 -4.72 23.79
N GLU A 72 22.04 -4.64 24.91
CA GLU A 72 21.85 -5.71 25.89
C GLU A 72 20.49 -6.43 25.74
N ILE A 73 19.57 -5.89 24.94
CA ILE A 73 18.20 -6.41 24.83
C ILE A 73 17.89 -6.70 23.36
N ALA A 74 17.49 -7.94 23.09
CA ALA A 74 16.91 -8.34 21.81
C ALA A 74 15.43 -8.64 22.01
N ALA A 75 14.58 -7.90 21.30
CA ALA A 75 13.16 -8.13 21.21
C ALA A 75 12.86 -8.91 19.92
N PHE A 76 12.25 -10.07 20.06
CA PHE A 76 11.83 -10.91 18.95
C PHE A 76 10.34 -10.74 18.73
N GLN A 77 9.94 -10.50 17.48
CA GLN A 77 8.57 -10.66 17.05
C GLN A 77 8.51 -11.95 16.24
N TRP A 78 7.78 -12.93 16.76
CA TRP A 78 7.61 -14.22 16.13
C TRP A 78 6.12 -14.52 15.92
N THR A 79 5.83 -15.43 15.01
CA THR A 79 4.52 -16.08 14.90
C THR A 79 4.71 -17.57 14.84
N GLN A 80 3.85 -18.32 15.54
CA GLN A 80 3.85 -19.77 15.46
C GLN A 80 3.63 -20.15 14.00
N SER A 81 4.47 -21.04 13.46
CA SER A 81 4.27 -21.55 12.11
C SER A 81 3.10 -22.54 12.15
N ASN A 82 1.88 -22.01 12.26
CA ASN A 82 0.73 -22.80 11.89
C ASN A 82 0.71 -22.79 10.36
N ASP A 83 1.12 -23.91 9.75
CA ASP A 83 0.92 -24.20 8.32
C ASP A 83 -0.56 -24.04 7.91
N PHE A 84 -1.46 -23.97 8.89
CA PHE A 84 -2.81 -23.47 8.76
C PHE A 84 -2.95 -22.05 9.29
N ILE A 85 -3.10 -21.09 8.37
CA ILE A 85 -3.79 -19.85 8.69
C ILE A 85 -5.17 -20.28 9.19
N THR A 86 -5.46 -20.09 10.48
CA THR A 86 -6.82 -20.26 10.99
C THR A 86 -7.72 -19.39 10.11
N GLN A 87 -8.62 -20.03 9.35
CA GLN A 87 -9.65 -19.31 8.59
C GLN A 87 -10.32 -18.37 9.58
N ASP A 88 -10.14 -17.08 9.39
CA ASP A 88 -10.87 -16.10 10.17
C ASP A 88 -12.35 -16.38 9.95
N SER A 89 -13.11 -16.61 11.03
CA SER A 89 -14.52 -17.01 10.95
C SER A 89 -15.41 -16.02 10.19
N SER A 90 -14.92 -14.79 9.98
CA SER A 90 -15.60 -13.73 9.23
C SER A 90 -15.20 -13.66 7.75
N THR A 91 -14.14 -14.35 7.32
CA THR A 91 -13.58 -14.19 5.97
C THR A 91 -13.80 -15.44 5.12
N ASN A 92 -14.89 -15.44 4.34
CA ASN A 92 -15.17 -16.52 3.39
C ASN A 92 -14.65 -16.18 1.99
N ILE A 93 -13.55 -16.82 1.60
CA ILE A 93 -12.89 -16.62 0.30
C ILE A 93 -13.81 -17.00 -0.87
N PHE A 94 -14.66 -18.02 -0.71
CA PHE A 94 -15.59 -18.43 -1.77
C PHE A 94 -16.65 -17.36 -2.00
N ILE A 95 -17.21 -16.78 -0.93
CA ILE A 95 -18.17 -15.68 -1.06
C ILE A 95 -17.50 -14.50 -1.79
N ALA A 96 -16.28 -14.12 -1.41
CA ALA A 96 -15.55 -13.06 -2.09
C ALA A 96 -15.29 -13.35 -3.57
N ALA A 97 -14.98 -14.60 -3.93
CA ALA A 97 -14.80 -15.02 -5.31
C ALA A 97 -16.12 -14.93 -6.10
N PHE A 98 -17.20 -15.50 -5.56
CA PHE A 98 -18.52 -15.48 -6.21
C PHE A 98 -19.06 -14.06 -6.40
N THR A 99 -18.94 -13.18 -5.39
CA THR A 99 -19.39 -11.79 -5.52
C THR A 99 -18.59 -11.04 -6.59
N THR A 100 -17.27 -11.23 -6.63
CA THR A 100 -16.41 -10.60 -7.65
C THR A 100 -16.71 -11.14 -9.05
N CYS A 101 -16.94 -12.46 -9.19
CA CYS A 101 -17.34 -13.07 -10.46
C CYS A 101 -18.69 -12.53 -10.95
N HIS A 102 -19.67 -12.44 -10.06
CA HIS A 102 -21.00 -11.94 -10.41
C HIS A 102 -20.97 -10.46 -10.81
N ALA A 103 -20.20 -9.63 -10.10
CA ALA A 103 -19.99 -8.22 -10.46
C ALA A 103 -19.38 -8.08 -11.87
N ARG A 104 -18.37 -8.91 -12.20
CA ARG A 104 -17.77 -8.91 -13.55
C ARG A 104 -18.74 -9.37 -14.64
N LEU A 105 -19.52 -10.42 -14.39
CA LEU A 105 -20.53 -10.90 -15.34
C LEU A 105 -21.60 -9.85 -15.59
N LYS A 106 -22.07 -9.18 -14.53
CA LYS A 106 -23.04 -8.08 -14.64
C LYS A 106 -22.48 -6.93 -15.47
N LEU A 107 -21.26 -6.47 -15.16
CA LEU A 107 -20.57 -5.44 -15.94
C LEU A 107 -20.42 -5.84 -17.40
N TYR A 108 -19.97 -7.07 -17.66
CA TYR A 108 -19.77 -7.60 -19.01
C TYR A 108 -21.07 -7.64 -19.82
N SER A 109 -22.19 -8.03 -19.20
CA SER A 109 -23.50 -8.08 -19.86
C SER A 109 -24.00 -6.72 -20.36
N GLU A 110 -23.66 -5.62 -19.68
CA GLU A 110 -24.01 -4.27 -20.15
C GLU A 110 -23.00 -3.76 -21.19
N ILE A 111 -21.71 -4.09 -21.04
CA ILE A 111 -20.68 -3.79 -22.04
C ILE A 111 -21.02 -4.44 -23.38
N GLU A 112 -21.52 -5.68 -23.38
CA GLU A 112 -21.92 -6.39 -24.60
C GLU A 112 -23.07 -5.69 -25.35
N LYS A 113 -24.04 -5.11 -24.61
CA LYS A 113 -25.14 -4.32 -25.20
C LYS A 113 -24.66 -2.98 -25.78
N LEU A 114 -23.73 -2.33 -25.08
CA LEU A 114 -23.14 -1.05 -25.49
C LEU A 114 -22.15 -1.23 -26.66
N ASN A 115 -21.49 -2.38 -26.75
CA ASN A 115 -20.55 -2.78 -27.80
C ASN A 115 -19.50 -1.68 -28.10
N GLU A 116 -19.56 -1.06 -29.29
CA GLU A 116 -18.59 -0.05 -29.74
C GLU A 116 -18.73 1.30 -29.01
N SER A 117 -19.84 1.52 -28.30
CA SER A 117 -20.10 2.77 -27.59
C SER A 117 -19.36 2.86 -26.26
N VAL A 118 -18.69 1.81 -25.80
CA VAL A 118 -17.90 1.81 -24.56
C VAL A 118 -16.53 2.47 -24.76
N LEU A 119 -16.24 3.49 -23.96
CA LEU A 119 -14.96 4.22 -23.98
C LEU A 119 -13.99 3.72 -22.91
N TYR A 120 -14.51 3.34 -21.74
CA TYR A 120 -13.72 2.87 -20.61
C TYR A 120 -14.59 2.08 -19.62
N PHE A 121 -14.00 1.14 -18.89
CA PHE A 121 -14.65 0.40 -17.81
C PHE A 121 -13.66 0.09 -16.68
N ASP A 122 -14.10 0.15 -15.43
CA ASP A 122 -13.31 -0.25 -14.26
C ASP A 122 -14.23 -0.75 -13.14
N THR A 123 -14.00 -1.98 -12.69
CA THR A 123 -14.62 -2.68 -11.54
C THR A 123 -16.16 -2.69 -11.52
N ASP A 124 -16.79 -1.54 -11.39
CA ASP A 124 -18.21 -1.27 -11.21
C ASP A 124 -18.70 -0.02 -12.00
N SER A 125 -17.83 0.63 -12.78
CA SER A 125 -18.13 1.83 -13.57
C SER A 125 -17.89 1.61 -15.07
N ILE A 126 -18.73 2.24 -15.89
CA ILE A 126 -18.62 2.25 -17.36
C ILE A 126 -18.74 3.69 -17.83
N ILE A 127 -17.79 4.13 -18.67
CA ILE A 127 -17.88 5.37 -19.42
C ILE A 127 -18.21 4.99 -20.86
N TYR A 128 -19.34 5.44 -21.35
CA TYR A 128 -19.84 5.13 -22.68
C TYR A 128 -20.39 6.37 -23.36
N LYS A 129 -20.50 6.29 -24.68
CA LYS A 129 -21.21 7.25 -25.50
C LYS A 129 -22.69 6.85 -25.55
N SER A 130 -23.57 7.69 -25.03
CA SER A 130 -25.02 7.43 -25.08
C SER A 130 -25.53 7.57 -26.52
N ASP A 131 -26.21 6.52 -26.98
CA ASP A 131 -26.94 6.49 -28.24
C ASP A 131 -28.47 6.55 -28.01
N GLY A 132 -28.89 6.69 -26.75
CA GLY A 132 -30.29 6.78 -26.31
C GLY A 132 -31.11 5.49 -26.46
N LYS A 133 -30.52 4.41 -27.00
CA LYS A 133 -31.21 3.13 -27.27
C LYS A 133 -30.71 1.97 -26.41
N ASN A 134 -29.40 1.91 -26.16
CA ASN A 134 -28.73 0.79 -25.48
C ASN A 134 -28.18 1.18 -24.11
N ASP A 135 -28.62 2.32 -23.57
CA ASP A 135 -28.10 2.85 -22.31
C ASP A 135 -28.51 1.91 -21.14
N PRO A 136 -27.60 1.59 -20.21
CA PRO A 136 -27.92 0.73 -19.08
C PRO A 136 -29.05 1.36 -18.24
N PRO A 137 -29.98 0.54 -17.71
CA PRO A 137 -31.04 1.05 -16.86
C PRO A 137 -30.44 1.63 -15.57
N LEU A 138 -30.78 2.88 -15.28
CA LEU A 138 -30.40 3.55 -14.05
C LEU A 138 -31.36 3.18 -12.92
N GLY A 139 -30.83 3.02 -11.72
CA GLY A 139 -31.63 2.66 -10.56
C GLY A 139 -30.95 2.97 -9.23
N ASN A 140 -31.72 2.94 -8.16
CA ASN A 140 -31.28 3.30 -6.81
C ASN A 140 -31.11 2.08 -5.89
N PHE A 141 -31.36 0.87 -6.39
CA PHE A 141 -31.26 -0.35 -5.61
C PHE A 141 -29.88 -1.01 -5.74
N LEU A 142 -29.59 -1.92 -4.81
CA LEU A 142 -28.31 -2.62 -4.76
C LEU A 142 -28.11 -3.47 -6.03
N GLY A 143 -27.00 -3.22 -6.75
CA GLY A 143 -26.64 -3.93 -7.97
C GLY A 143 -27.14 -3.27 -9.26
N GLU A 144 -27.86 -2.15 -9.17
CA GLU A 144 -28.23 -1.30 -10.30
C GLU A 144 -27.14 -0.27 -10.59
N PHE A 145 -27.10 0.24 -11.83
CA PHE A 145 -26.18 1.29 -12.21
C PHE A 145 -26.73 2.65 -11.75
N THR A 146 -25.89 3.44 -11.10
CA THR A 146 -26.20 4.80 -10.66
C THR A 146 -25.44 5.79 -11.53
N ASP A 147 -26.07 6.93 -11.84
CA ASP A 147 -25.37 8.03 -12.53
C ASP A 147 -24.44 8.77 -11.56
N GLU A 148 -23.13 8.62 -11.74
CA GLU A 148 -22.11 9.31 -10.93
C GLU A 148 -22.05 10.82 -11.17
N LEU A 149 -22.52 11.29 -12.33
CA LEU A 149 -22.39 12.69 -12.75
C LEU A 149 -23.62 13.52 -12.45
N ASN A 150 -24.67 12.94 -11.86
CA ASN A 150 -25.94 13.60 -11.54
C ASN A 150 -26.52 14.39 -12.74
N GLY A 151 -26.48 13.81 -13.94
CA GLY A 151 -26.91 14.43 -15.19
C GLY A 151 -25.83 15.23 -15.94
N GLY A 152 -24.60 15.28 -15.41
CA GLY A 152 -23.48 15.93 -16.07
C GLY A 152 -23.06 15.23 -17.36
N ILE A 153 -23.07 15.95 -18.49
CA ILE A 153 -22.66 15.40 -19.78
C ILE A 153 -21.16 15.58 -19.98
N ILE A 154 -20.44 14.47 -20.23
CA ILE A 154 -19.03 14.52 -20.61
C ILE A 154 -18.91 15.02 -22.05
N THR A 155 -18.26 16.17 -22.25
CA THR A 155 -18.00 16.73 -23.57
C THR A 155 -16.77 16.16 -24.23
N SER A 156 -15.76 15.82 -23.42
CA SER A 156 -14.50 15.28 -23.92
C SER A 156 -13.86 14.35 -22.90
N PHE A 157 -13.41 13.20 -23.39
CA PHE A 157 -12.81 12.15 -22.61
C PHE A 157 -11.44 11.80 -23.19
N VAL A 158 -10.44 11.70 -22.32
CA VAL A 158 -9.09 11.28 -22.67
C VAL A 158 -8.68 10.17 -21.72
N THR A 159 -8.19 9.07 -22.28
CA THR A 159 -7.63 7.95 -21.52
C THR A 159 -6.22 7.68 -21.99
N GLY A 160 -5.34 7.37 -21.05
CA GLY A 160 -4.05 6.76 -21.36
C GLY A 160 -3.92 5.35 -20.78
N GLY A 161 -5.02 4.73 -20.35
CA GLY A 161 -5.04 3.33 -19.94
C GLY A 161 -5.60 3.11 -18.53
N PRO A 162 -5.36 1.94 -17.94
CA PRO A 162 -6.03 1.53 -16.71
C PRO A 162 -5.78 2.52 -15.56
N LYS A 163 -6.87 3.05 -15.01
CA LYS A 163 -6.91 4.00 -13.89
C LYS A 163 -6.16 5.32 -14.15
N ASN A 164 -6.01 5.68 -15.43
CA ASN A 164 -5.39 6.93 -15.87
C ASN A 164 -6.22 7.58 -16.98
N TYR A 165 -7.18 8.42 -16.59
CA TYR A 165 -8.10 9.11 -17.50
C TYR A 165 -8.45 10.50 -16.98
N ALA A 166 -8.90 11.37 -17.89
CA ALA A 166 -9.39 12.70 -17.58
C ALA A 166 -10.58 13.04 -18.47
N TYR A 167 -11.53 13.81 -17.95
CA TYR A 167 -12.70 14.26 -18.70
C TYR A 167 -13.10 15.68 -18.34
N LYS A 168 -13.74 16.37 -19.29
CA LYS A 168 -14.40 17.67 -19.09
C LYS A 168 -15.90 17.49 -19.23
N LEU A 169 -16.64 18.09 -18.30
CA LEU A 169 -18.10 18.16 -18.30
C LEU A 169 -18.56 19.39 -19.07
N LEU A 170 -19.84 19.41 -19.44
CA LEU A 170 -20.47 20.55 -20.11
C LEU A 170 -20.46 21.81 -19.22
N ASP A 171 -20.56 21.63 -17.91
CA ASP A 171 -20.54 22.71 -16.91
C ASP A 171 -19.17 23.39 -16.76
N GLY A 172 -18.17 22.95 -17.53
CA GLY A 172 -16.80 23.43 -17.47
C GLY A 172 -15.96 22.80 -16.35
N SER A 173 -16.54 21.95 -15.52
CA SER A 173 -15.82 21.19 -14.51
C SER A 173 -14.99 20.08 -15.16
N GLU A 174 -13.78 19.87 -14.63
CA GLU A 174 -12.86 18.85 -15.11
C GLU A 174 -12.49 17.88 -13.98
N ALA A 175 -12.34 16.61 -14.34
CA ALA A 175 -11.91 15.58 -13.43
C ALA A 175 -10.75 14.80 -14.04
N CYS A 176 -9.72 14.60 -13.24
CA CYS A 176 -8.52 13.85 -13.60
C CYS A 176 -8.36 12.71 -12.60
N LYS A 177 -8.09 11.50 -13.09
CA LYS A 177 -7.89 10.28 -12.28
C LYS A 177 -6.60 9.64 -12.74
N ILE A 178 -5.55 9.71 -11.92
CA ILE A 178 -4.23 9.16 -12.24
C ILE A 178 -3.76 8.28 -11.09
N ARG A 179 -3.56 7.00 -11.38
CA ARG A 179 -3.13 6.02 -10.37
C ARG A 179 -1.74 6.34 -9.86
N GLY A 180 -1.61 6.27 -8.54
CA GLY A 180 -0.34 6.46 -7.85
C GLY A 180 -0.04 7.93 -7.54
N PHE A 181 -0.91 8.88 -7.90
CA PHE A 181 -0.81 10.28 -7.49
C PHE A 181 -1.95 10.64 -6.55
N THR A 182 -1.64 11.39 -5.50
CA THR A 182 -2.67 12.02 -4.68
C THR A 182 -2.99 13.36 -5.33
N LEU A 183 -4.24 13.55 -5.73
CA LEU A 183 -4.71 14.78 -6.35
C LEU A 183 -4.95 15.82 -5.25
N ASN A 184 -3.88 16.50 -4.88
CA ASN A 184 -3.95 17.73 -4.08
C ASN A 184 -4.10 18.92 -5.03
N PHE A 185 -4.60 20.06 -4.54
CA PHE A 185 -4.74 21.29 -5.34
C PHE A 185 -3.47 21.65 -6.13
N GLN A 186 -2.31 21.59 -5.49
CA GLN A 186 -1.03 21.85 -6.18
C GLN A 186 -0.72 20.83 -7.28
N ASN A 187 -1.11 19.57 -7.09
CA ASN A 187 -0.90 18.52 -8.07
C ASN A 187 -1.93 18.58 -9.19
N SER A 188 -3.17 19.03 -8.94
CA SER A 188 -4.20 19.17 -9.97
C SER A 188 -3.90 20.33 -10.93
N LEU A 189 -3.19 21.37 -10.47
CA LEU A 189 -2.68 22.43 -11.36
C LEU A 189 -1.70 21.89 -12.41
N VAL A 190 -0.91 20.88 -12.04
CA VAL A 190 0.05 20.23 -12.95
C VAL A 190 -0.61 19.08 -13.72
N LEU A 191 -1.47 18.31 -13.06
CA LEU A 191 -2.20 17.16 -13.61
C LEU A 191 -3.64 17.56 -13.94
N ASN A 192 -3.79 18.47 -14.90
CA ASN A 192 -5.07 18.88 -15.43
C ASN A 192 -5.43 18.11 -16.71
N TYR A 193 -6.66 18.29 -17.20
CA TYR A 193 -7.12 17.63 -18.41
C TYR A 193 -6.23 17.96 -19.63
N ASP A 194 -5.82 19.22 -19.78
CA ASP A 194 -5.05 19.66 -20.94
C ASP A 194 -3.64 19.05 -20.95
N SER A 195 -3.03 18.87 -19.77
CA SER A 195 -1.74 18.20 -19.59
C SER A 195 -1.86 16.71 -19.93
N VAL A 196 -2.90 16.03 -19.46
CA VAL A 196 -3.14 14.61 -19.81
C VAL A 196 -3.40 14.48 -21.31
N LYS A 197 -4.20 15.38 -21.89
CA LYS A 197 -4.46 15.44 -23.33
C LYS A 197 -3.17 15.60 -24.10
N GLU A 198 -2.38 16.63 -23.83
CA GLU A 198 -1.09 16.85 -24.48
C GLU A 198 -0.19 15.64 -24.40
N LEU A 199 -0.12 14.97 -23.24
CA LEU A 199 0.69 13.78 -23.06
C LEU A 199 0.24 12.60 -23.91
N VAL A 200 -1.07 12.36 -24.04
CA VAL A 200 -1.62 11.28 -24.86
C VAL A 200 -1.43 11.58 -26.35
N TYR A 201 -1.58 12.85 -26.76
CA TYR A 201 -1.38 13.26 -28.15
C TYR A 201 0.09 13.35 -28.55
N SER A 202 0.97 13.75 -27.62
CA SER A 202 2.41 13.74 -27.84
C SER A 202 2.84 12.28 -27.91
N MET A 203 2.97 11.74 -29.12
CA MET A 203 3.51 10.40 -29.37
C MET A 203 5.01 10.27 -28.99
N ASP A 204 5.56 11.29 -28.32
CA ASP A 204 6.93 11.35 -27.85
C ASP A 204 7.09 10.55 -26.57
N THR A 205 7.68 9.36 -26.73
CA THR A 205 8.08 8.50 -25.62
C THR A 205 9.05 9.16 -24.63
N THR A 206 9.64 10.33 -24.92
CA THR A 206 10.61 11.02 -24.05
C THR A 206 9.97 12.04 -23.10
N ARG A 207 8.74 12.48 -23.37
CA ARG A 207 8.09 13.51 -22.56
C ARG A 207 7.69 12.91 -21.22
N SER A 208 8.16 13.54 -20.14
CA SER A 208 7.82 13.15 -18.78
C SER A 208 7.33 14.35 -18.00
N MET A 209 6.31 14.14 -17.19
CA MET A 209 5.82 15.14 -16.27
C MET A 209 6.32 14.84 -14.87
N THR A 210 6.91 15.85 -14.23
CA THR A 210 7.42 15.75 -12.87
C THR A 210 6.41 16.37 -11.92
N VAL A 211 5.93 15.57 -10.97
CA VAL A 211 5.14 16.06 -9.85
C VAL A 211 6.03 16.01 -8.60
N ILE A 212 6.23 17.18 -8.01
CA ILE A 212 7.01 17.34 -6.80
C ILE A 212 6.08 17.19 -5.60
N ILE A 213 6.35 16.21 -4.75
CA ILE A 213 5.62 16.02 -3.49
C ILE A 213 6.58 16.38 -2.35
N PRO A 214 6.55 17.63 -1.87
CA PRO A 214 7.56 18.13 -0.94
C PRO A 214 7.44 17.53 0.47
N ARG A 215 6.23 17.12 0.89
CA ARG A 215 5.96 16.66 2.26
C ARG A 215 5.27 15.30 2.28
N LYS A 216 5.96 14.23 1.85
CA LYS A 216 5.41 12.87 1.96
C LYS A 216 5.71 12.28 3.34
N ILE A 217 4.68 12.02 4.12
CA ILE A 217 4.79 11.27 5.38
C ILE A 217 5.09 9.80 5.03
N THR A 218 6.19 9.29 5.57
CA THR A 218 6.60 7.89 5.42
C THR A 218 7.00 7.31 6.76
N ARG A 219 6.68 6.03 6.99
CA ARG A 219 7.06 5.31 8.20
C ARG A 219 8.41 4.63 7.98
N ASP A 220 9.37 4.94 8.85
CA ASP A 220 10.61 4.17 8.96
C ASP A 220 10.30 2.85 9.67
N LYS A 221 10.29 1.73 8.94
CA LYS A 221 9.94 0.41 9.51
C LYS A 221 10.91 0.00 10.63
N LYS A 222 12.22 0.26 10.45
CA LYS A 222 13.27 -0.14 11.40
C LYS A 222 13.20 0.67 12.70
N LYS A 223 12.93 1.97 12.61
CA LYS A 223 12.86 2.87 13.79
C LYS A 223 11.45 3.11 14.31
N ARG A 224 10.42 2.57 13.64
CA ARG A 224 8.98 2.81 13.85
C ARG A 224 8.61 4.30 14.03
N LYS A 225 9.39 5.22 13.45
CA LYS A 225 9.19 6.68 13.50
C LYS A 225 8.59 7.18 12.18
N LEU A 226 7.74 8.19 12.28
CA LEU A 226 7.26 8.95 11.12
C LEU A 226 8.35 9.92 10.67
N LYS A 227 8.60 9.98 9.36
CA LYS A 227 9.52 10.91 8.73
C LYS A 227 8.83 11.61 7.57
N ILE A 228 9.12 12.89 7.41
CA ILE A 228 8.73 13.64 6.23
C ILE A 228 9.87 13.48 5.21
N LYS A 229 9.55 13.00 4.02
CA LYS A 229 10.50 12.88 2.91
C LYS A 229 10.03 13.67 1.70
N TRP A 230 10.99 14.25 1.02
CA TRP A 230 10.80 14.81 -0.32
C TRP A 230 10.71 13.67 -1.32
N ARG A 231 9.70 13.70 -2.20
CA ARG A 231 9.56 12.68 -3.24
C ARG A 231 9.25 13.32 -4.59
N LEU A 232 10.04 12.92 -5.58
CA LEU A 232 9.78 13.22 -6.97
C LEU A 232 9.09 12.02 -7.60
N LYS A 233 7.99 12.28 -8.29
CA LYS A 233 7.31 11.28 -9.10
C LYS A 233 7.26 11.74 -10.53
N LEU A 234 7.69 10.86 -11.43
CA LEU A 234 7.68 11.09 -12.85
C LEU A 234 6.54 10.28 -13.46
N ILE A 235 5.75 10.92 -14.31
CA ILE A 235 4.78 10.27 -15.18
C ILE A 235 5.38 10.25 -16.58
N ARG A 236 5.43 9.07 -17.18
CA ARG A 236 5.87 8.86 -18.55
C ARG A 236 4.87 7.95 -19.24
N TRP A 237 4.47 8.33 -20.45
CA TRP A 237 3.61 7.52 -21.29
C TRP A 237 4.47 6.76 -22.27
N CYS A 238 4.23 5.45 -22.38
CA CYS A 238 4.91 4.62 -23.34
C CYS A 238 3.87 3.97 -24.25
N THR A 239 3.87 4.39 -25.51
CA THR A 239 3.01 3.84 -26.55
C THR A 239 3.79 2.73 -27.26
N ILE A 240 3.37 1.47 -27.13
CA ILE A 240 3.94 0.38 -27.93
C ILE A 240 3.18 0.36 -29.26
N LYS A 241 3.88 0.64 -30.37
CA LYS A 241 3.36 0.41 -31.72
C LYS A 241 3.49 -1.08 -32.01
N GLU A 242 2.38 -1.80 -31.98
CA GLU A 242 2.28 -3.13 -32.57
C GLU A 242 1.43 -3.05 -33.83
N SER A 243 1.94 -3.64 -34.91
CA SER A 243 1.40 -3.51 -36.26
C SER A 243 -0.05 -4.02 -36.32
N SER A 244 -0.93 -3.14 -36.78
CA SER A 244 -2.32 -3.38 -37.24
C SER A 244 -3.48 -3.40 -36.23
N LYS A 245 -3.29 -3.34 -34.91
CA LYS A 245 -4.39 -2.98 -33.97
C LYS A 245 -3.83 -2.14 -32.81
N ARG A 246 -4.36 -0.92 -32.66
CA ARG A 246 -3.84 0.09 -31.74
C ARG A 246 -4.17 -0.23 -30.27
N ILE A 247 -3.21 0.15 -29.43
CA ILE A 247 -3.24 0.48 -27.98
C ILE A 247 -2.95 -0.68 -27.01
N LEU A 248 -1.65 -0.82 -26.68
CA LEU A 248 -1.18 -1.24 -25.36
C LEU A 248 -0.35 -0.09 -24.77
N ILE A 249 -0.81 0.49 -23.65
CA ILE A 249 -0.08 1.55 -22.93
C ILE A 249 0.54 0.93 -21.68
N LEU A 250 1.88 0.90 -21.65
CA LEU A 250 2.65 0.41 -20.51
C LEU A 250 3.06 1.60 -19.63
N TYR A 251 2.71 1.53 -18.35
CA TYR A 251 2.99 2.59 -17.37
C TYR A 251 4.28 2.30 -16.61
N LEU A 252 5.29 3.17 -16.72
CA LEU A 252 6.50 3.08 -15.90
C LEU A 252 6.53 4.22 -14.88
N MET A 253 6.23 3.90 -13.61
CA MET A 253 6.36 4.85 -12.51
C MET A 253 7.79 4.80 -11.95
N VAL A 254 8.64 5.73 -12.36
CA VAL A 254 9.96 5.89 -11.73
C VAL A 254 9.81 6.84 -10.55
N THR A 255 10.00 6.32 -9.34
CA THR A 255 10.05 7.16 -8.15
C THR A 255 11.48 7.26 -7.66
N SER A 256 12.09 8.43 -7.83
CA SER A 256 13.41 8.73 -7.28
C SER A 256 13.23 9.39 -5.91
N ASN A 257 13.85 8.81 -4.88
CA ASN A 257 14.04 9.47 -3.60
C ASN A 257 15.41 10.14 -3.68
N ARG A 258 15.45 11.48 -3.62
CA ARG A 258 16.67 12.16 -3.19
C ARG A 258 16.67 12.11 -1.67
N GLU A 259 17.66 11.42 -1.11
CA GLU A 259 17.94 11.43 0.34
C GLU A 259 18.53 12.77 0.77
#